data_AF-A0A954SZJ9-F1
#
_entry.id   AF-A0A954SZJ9-F1
#
_cell.length_a   1.000
_cell.length_b   1.000
_cell.length_c   1.000
_cell.angle_alpha   90.00
_cell.angle_beta   90.00
_cell.angle_gamma   90.00
#
_symmetry.space_group_name_H-M   'P 1'
#
loop_
_entity.id
_entity.type
_entity.pdbx_description
1 polymer ?
#
loop_
_entity_poly.entity_id
_entity_poly.type
_entity_poly.pdbx_seq_one_letter_code
_entity_poly.pdbx_strand_id
1 'polypeptide(L)'
;MSDTTRPSDTSLTVITERLLRLEADIAQRTQSEQAFVSQFGSSIDPELEALEQKLSDVVNRQSVQAAELQEQFASRRREIESEHLTQRNTVKSEHEAELSRVRREAQQETDRVNAQHEDSRWVATSVLDETADESPKRQFERVRQSLDKSLEQQQSQIASLQTQLQEIAESRGWSVDPLRPPETDANDLESFSTEFTETTEAAHNRLAAFQKLRLPKLFVGLRSLWLFIVLTAAIGIPVYLLVPPSIGDIAKERMDPAWMIATFVASAVVSALLVTVMYTLASMSQSDAFSRLHEQVSSAQFFHERWSQLAIKERQRREREYEKQQLQREEQLRLQLERFEATHQRTLAEIDERRQAEISKFSTEYTSRTKAIDAERVTLLAAIDEEEKEQLAELKRSFEDERNRRQMDLDLHIGNRRLEQKQAWEQLTSTWTGNLHAFDAYVNQSRQRDAERNLTWSQLAGPEWTPPTAIPEGIRIGEYEVELAQLPHGMPELDGLTKEPATFRIPTILPFPEKPSLLLETKGKNGRREAVEAMQVALLRMLTRLPPGKLRLTIIDPVGLGESFAGLMHLGDFDELLITSRIWTEMGHIESRLAE
;
A
#
# COMPACT_ATOMS: atom_id res chain seq x y z
N MET A 1 51.05 15.17 93.28
CA MET A 1 51.50 13.98 94.04
C MET A 1 53.00 13.86 93.82
N SER A 2 53.77 13.92 94.90
CA SER A 2 55.23 13.82 94.90
C SER A 2 55.65 12.40 94.51
N ASP A 3 55.93 12.20 93.22
CA ASP A 3 56.40 10.92 92.71
C ASP A 3 57.87 10.75 93.10
N THR A 4 58.10 10.10 94.23
CA THR A 4 59.41 9.68 94.70
C THR A 4 59.68 8.31 94.09
N THR A 5 59.85 8.25 92.77
CA THR A 5 60.41 7.09 92.10
C THR A 5 61.89 6.99 92.44
N ARG A 6 62.28 5.83 92.98
CA ARG A 6 63.65 5.56 93.43
C ARG A 6 64.65 5.62 92.26
N PRO A 7 65.95 5.81 92.52
CA PRO A 7 67.04 5.83 91.52
C PRO A 7 67.25 4.51 90.74
N SER A 8 66.36 3.51 90.93
CA SER A 8 66.36 2.20 90.29
C SER A 8 66.01 2.23 88.78
N ASP A 9 65.48 3.35 88.28
CA ASP A 9 64.97 3.50 86.91
C ASP A 9 66.03 3.54 85.78
N THR A 10 67.32 3.61 86.14
CA THR A 10 68.45 3.57 85.18
C THR A 10 69.36 2.35 85.41
N SER A 11 68.91 1.40 86.23
CA SER A 11 69.61 0.12 86.38
C SER A 11 69.55 -0.68 85.07
N LEU A 12 70.56 -1.52 84.83
CA LEU A 12 70.60 -2.41 83.66
C LEU A 12 69.32 -3.24 83.51
N THR A 13 68.66 -3.60 84.62
CA THR A 13 67.37 -4.29 84.62
C THR A 13 66.25 -3.46 84.00
N VAL A 14 66.13 -2.17 84.36
CA VAL A 14 65.08 -1.29 83.80
C VAL A 14 65.35 -0.95 82.34
N ILE A 15 66.62 -0.73 81.96
CA ILE A 15 66.98 -0.53 80.54
C ILE A 15 66.61 -1.76 79.73
N THR A 16 66.90 -2.97 80.24
CA THR A 16 66.54 -4.23 79.57
C THR A 16 65.03 -4.37 79.43
N GLU A 17 64.26 -4.08 80.47
CA GLU A 17 62.79 -4.12 80.43
C GLU A 17 62.23 -3.15 79.38
N ARG A 18 62.79 -1.94 79.29
CA ARG A 18 62.38 -0.93 78.31
C ARG A 18 62.73 -1.32 76.87
N LEU A 19 63.88 -1.95 76.65
CA LEU A 19 64.27 -2.48 75.34
C LEU A 19 63.38 -3.66 74.92
N LEU A 20 63.09 -4.60 75.83
CA LEU A 20 62.14 -5.68 75.58
C LEU A 20 60.74 -5.16 75.26
N ARG A 21 60.33 -4.05 75.92
CA ARG A 21 59.07 -3.38 75.60
C ARG A 21 59.08 -2.78 74.20
N LEU A 22 60.17 -2.14 73.79
CA LEU A 22 60.33 -1.61 72.43
C LEU A 22 60.25 -2.74 71.39
N GLU A 23 60.89 -3.88 71.62
CA GLU A 23 60.78 -5.06 70.75
C GLU A 23 59.32 -5.58 70.65
N ALA A 24 58.59 -5.62 71.77
CA ALA A 24 57.19 -5.99 71.77
C ALA A 24 56.31 -4.98 71.00
N ASP A 25 56.59 -3.69 71.13
CA ASP A 25 55.88 -2.63 70.40
C ASP A 25 56.18 -2.70 68.88
N ILE A 26 57.42 -3.04 68.49
CA ILE A 26 57.79 -3.33 67.09
C ILE A 26 57.03 -4.55 66.56
N ALA A 27 57.00 -5.66 67.30
CA ALA A 27 56.29 -6.86 66.90
C ALA A 27 54.77 -6.61 66.73
N GLN A 28 54.18 -5.83 67.65
CA GLN A 28 52.79 -5.40 67.55
C GLN A 28 52.54 -4.56 66.28
N ARG A 29 53.45 -3.63 65.96
CA ARG A 29 53.38 -2.82 64.73
C ARG A 29 53.43 -3.72 63.49
N THR A 30 54.40 -4.63 63.39
CA THR A 30 54.54 -5.54 62.25
C THR A 30 53.30 -6.41 62.06
N GLN A 31 52.73 -6.97 63.13
CA GLN A 31 51.48 -7.72 63.05
C GLN A 31 50.32 -6.86 62.54
N SER A 32 50.25 -5.60 62.99
CA SER A 32 49.20 -4.67 62.59
C SER A 32 49.36 -4.22 61.13
N GLU A 33 50.60 -4.03 60.65
CA GLU A 33 50.91 -3.76 59.23
C GLU A 33 50.47 -4.93 58.35
N GLN A 34 50.81 -6.18 58.73
CA GLN A 34 50.41 -7.38 57.98
C GLN A 34 48.89 -7.54 57.94
N ALA A 35 48.20 -7.32 59.08
CA ALA A 35 46.75 -7.35 59.14
C ALA A 35 46.14 -6.28 58.22
N PHE A 36 46.66 -5.05 58.25
CA PHE A 36 46.22 -3.96 57.38
C PHE A 36 46.37 -4.30 55.90
N VAL A 37 47.53 -4.82 55.48
CA VAL A 37 47.77 -5.23 54.08
C VAL A 37 46.87 -6.40 53.68
N SER A 38 46.63 -7.37 54.57
CA SER A 38 45.75 -8.50 54.26
C SER A 38 44.28 -8.09 54.07
N GLN A 39 43.84 -7.05 54.77
CA GLN A 39 42.44 -6.61 54.77
C GLN A 39 42.15 -5.52 53.73
N PHE A 40 43.12 -4.67 53.43
CA PHE A 40 42.97 -3.48 52.57
C PHE A 40 44.00 -3.41 51.43
N GLY A 41 44.81 -4.46 51.24
CA GLY A 41 45.73 -4.57 50.12
C GLY A 41 45.02 -4.75 48.78
N SER A 42 45.79 -5.06 47.73
CA SER A 42 45.30 -5.17 46.35
C SER A 42 44.40 -6.38 46.06
N SER A 43 43.91 -7.08 47.07
CA SER A 43 42.93 -8.16 46.90
C SER A 43 41.59 -7.58 46.47
N ILE A 44 41.01 -8.15 45.41
CA ILE A 44 39.66 -7.83 44.96
C ILE A 44 38.68 -8.12 46.12
N ASP A 45 37.89 -7.11 46.49
CA ASP A 45 36.85 -7.26 47.50
C ASP A 45 35.70 -8.09 46.89
N PRO A 46 35.46 -9.33 47.35
CA PRO A 46 34.47 -10.22 46.74
C PRO A 46 33.04 -9.70 46.91
N GLU A 47 32.78 -8.90 47.94
CA GLU A 47 31.48 -8.28 48.16
C GLU A 47 31.26 -7.12 47.17
N LEU A 48 32.30 -6.35 46.88
CA LEU A 48 32.27 -5.32 45.84
C LEU A 48 31.95 -5.92 44.47
N GLU A 49 32.65 -7.00 44.08
CA GLU A 49 32.41 -7.69 42.81
C GLU A 49 30.98 -8.25 42.73
N ALA A 50 30.47 -8.83 43.82
CA ALA A 50 29.10 -9.33 43.88
C ALA A 50 28.05 -8.21 43.77
N LEU A 51 28.32 -7.02 44.31
CA LEU A 51 27.45 -5.85 44.18
C LEU A 51 27.46 -5.27 42.77
N GLU A 52 28.63 -5.16 42.14
CA GLU A 52 28.78 -4.74 40.74
C GLU A 52 28.08 -5.71 39.78
N GLN A 53 28.21 -7.02 40.01
CA GLN A 53 27.52 -8.04 39.23
C GLN A 53 26.00 -7.90 39.35
N LYS A 54 25.46 -7.73 40.57
CA LYS A 54 24.02 -7.50 40.78
C LYS A 54 23.53 -6.26 40.04
N LEU A 55 24.32 -5.18 40.00
CA LEU A 55 23.98 -3.98 39.24
C LEU A 55 23.94 -4.24 37.73
N SER A 56 24.92 -4.98 37.21
CA SER A 56 24.95 -5.42 35.82
C SER A 56 23.75 -6.30 35.45
N ASP A 57 23.38 -7.23 36.33
CA ASP A 57 22.23 -8.12 36.16
C ASP A 57 20.91 -7.35 36.08
N VAL A 58 20.75 -6.26 36.84
CA VAL A 58 19.57 -5.37 36.74
C VAL A 58 19.48 -4.74 35.35
N VAL A 59 20.60 -4.23 34.81
CA VAL A 59 20.64 -3.62 33.47
C VAL A 59 20.33 -4.65 32.38
N ASN A 60 20.88 -5.86 32.49
CA ASN A 60 20.62 -6.94 31.55
C ASN A 60 19.14 -7.39 31.61
N ARG A 61 18.57 -7.56 32.82
CA ARG A 61 17.15 -7.89 32.96
C ARG A 61 16.23 -6.80 32.40
N GLN A 62 16.58 -5.53 32.59
CA GLN A 62 15.82 -4.41 32.03
C GLN A 62 15.74 -4.49 30.51
N SER A 63 16.86 -4.71 29.83
CA SER A 63 16.90 -4.75 28.36
C SER A 63 16.10 -5.93 27.80
N VAL A 64 16.21 -7.11 28.43
CA VAL A 64 15.45 -8.31 28.05
C VAL A 64 13.95 -8.11 28.23
N GLN A 65 13.50 -7.66 29.42
CA GLN A 65 12.07 -7.47 29.67
C GLN A 65 11.44 -6.35 28.83
N ALA A 66 12.19 -5.27 28.56
CA ALA A 66 11.74 -4.21 27.67
C ALA A 66 11.54 -4.73 26.23
N ALA A 67 12.47 -5.57 25.73
CA ALA A 67 12.35 -6.18 24.41
C ALA A 67 11.19 -7.18 24.34
N GLU A 68 10.99 -8.01 25.36
CA GLU A 68 9.85 -8.94 25.45
C GLU A 68 8.52 -8.20 25.42
N LEU A 69 8.40 -7.10 26.18
CA LEU A 69 7.18 -6.30 26.23
C LEU A 69 6.90 -5.63 24.88
N GLN A 70 7.91 -5.06 24.24
CA GLN A 70 7.79 -4.47 22.90
C GLN A 70 7.36 -5.51 21.86
N GLU A 71 7.89 -6.73 21.90
CA GLU A 71 7.49 -7.79 20.97
C GLU A 71 6.05 -8.24 21.21
N GLN A 72 5.58 -8.32 22.46
CA GLN A 72 4.18 -8.61 22.77
C GLN A 72 3.23 -7.56 22.17
N PHE A 73 3.54 -6.28 22.31
CA PHE A 73 2.74 -5.21 21.72
C PHE A 73 2.84 -5.19 20.18
N ALA A 74 4.01 -5.46 19.61
CA ALA A 74 4.18 -5.60 18.16
C ALA A 74 3.35 -6.76 17.59
N SER A 75 3.21 -7.87 18.33
CA SER A 75 2.34 -8.98 17.97
C SER A 75 0.86 -8.58 18.01
N ARG A 76 0.41 -7.90 19.06
CA ARG A 76 -0.98 -7.41 19.16
C ARG A 76 -1.33 -6.41 18.05
N ARG A 77 -0.41 -5.50 17.70
CA ARG A 77 -0.59 -4.59 16.55
C ARG A 77 -0.75 -5.36 15.22
N ARG A 78 0.05 -6.41 15.00
CA ARG A 78 -0.06 -7.28 13.82
C ARG A 78 -1.41 -8.00 13.76
N GLU A 79 -1.92 -8.46 14.89
CA GLU A 79 -3.23 -9.10 14.99
C GLU A 79 -4.37 -8.14 14.60
N ILE A 80 -4.39 -6.93 15.16
CA ILE A 80 -5.36 -5.88 14.79
C ILE A 80 -5.29 -5.56 13.29
N GLU A 81 -4.09 -5.41 12.74
CA GLU A 81 -3.90 -5.10 11.34
C GLU A 81 -4.40 -6.23 10.42
N SER A 82 -4.17 -7.48 10.83
CA SER A 82 -4.66 -8.67 10.13
C SER A 82 -6.18 -8.79 10.16
N GLU A 83 -6.79 -8.54 11.31
CA GLU A 83 -8.26 -8.53 11.46
C GLU A 83 -8.89 -7.40 10.63
N HIS A 84 -8.33 -6.20 10.67
CA HIS A 84 -8.76 -5.07 9.86
C HIS A 84 -8.71 -5.38 8.36
N LEU A 85 -7.61 -5.95 7.88
CA LEU A 85 -7.46 -6.35 6.48
C LEU A 85 -8.52 -7.39 6.08
N THR A 86 -8.79 -8.34 6.97
CA THR A 86 -9.81 -9.38 6.75
C THR A 86 -11.20 -8.77 6.66
N GLN A 87 -11.59 -7.93 7.62
CA GLN A 87 -12.89 -7.23 7.62
C GLN A 87 -13.05 -6.35 6.37
N ARG A 88 -12.02 -5.58 6.02
CA ARG A 88 -12.02 -4.71 4.83
C ARG A 88 -12.17 -5.50 3.53
N ASN A 89 -11.49 -6.64 3.41
CA ASN A 89 -11.61 -7.51 2.25
C ASN A 89 -13.00 -8.16 2.17
N THR A 90 -13.58 -8.58 3.29
CA THR A 90 -14.95 -9.12 3.34
C THR A 90 -15.96 -8.08 2.86
N VAL A 91 -15.96 -6.88 3.44
CA VAL A 91 -16.89 -5.79 3.04
C VAL A 91 -16.70 -5.39 1.58
N LYS A 92 -15.45 -5.37 1.08
CA LYS A 92 -15.17 -5.14 -0.34
C LYS A 92 -15.77 -6.22 -1.23
N SER A 93 -15.59 -7.49 -0.88
CA SER A 93 -16.13 -8.62 -1.66
C SER A 93 -17.66 -8.63 -1.68
N GLU A 94 -18.31 -8.31 -0.55
CA GLU A 94 -19.76 -8.17 -0.45
C GLU A 94 -20.26 -7.03 -1.36
N HIS A 95 -19.58 -5.89 -1.35
CA HIS A 95 -19.93 -4.75 -2.21
C HIS A 95 -19.79 -5.08 -3.70
N GLU A 96 -18.69 -5.72 -4.11
CA GLU A 96 -18.48 -6.14 -5.49
C GLU A 96 -19.52 -7.18 -5.96
N ALA A 97 -19.90 -8.11 -5.08
CA ALA A 97 -20.95 -9.08 -5.35
C ALA A 97 -22.33 -8.42 -5.55
N GLU A 98 -22.69 -7.47 -4.68
CA GLU A 98 -23.94 -6.71 -4.77
C GLU A 98 -24.00 -5.84 -6.03
N LEU A 99 -22.94 -5.09 -6.34
CA LEU A 99 -22.86 -4.31 -7.59
C LEU A 99 -23.00 -5.19 -8.83
N SER A 100 -22.38 -6.37 -8.80
CA SER A 100 -22.46 -7.33 -9.90
C SER A 100 -23.86 -7.95 -10.03
N ARG A 101 -24.60 -8.11 -8.92
CA ARG A 101 -26.01 -8.53 -8.97
C ARG A 101 -26.89 -7.45 -9.60
N VAL A 102 -26.84 -6.22 -9.10
CA VAL A 102 -27.63 -5.08 -9.60
C VAL A 102 -27.37 -4.83 -11.10
N ARG A 103 -26.11 -4.87 -11.53
CA ARG A 103 -25.76 -4.71 -12.95
C ARG A 103 -26.33 -5.82 -13.83
N ARG A 104 -26.30 -7.07 -13.36
CA ARG A 104 -26.86 -8.22 -14.12
C ARG A 104 -28.38 -8.14 -14.22
N GLU A 105 -29.06 -7.79 -13.13
CA GLU A 105 -30.53 -7.64 -13.12
C GLU A 105 -30.96 -6.51 -14.07
N ALA A 106 -30.33 -5.35 -14.00
CA ALA A 106 -30.62 -4.22 -14.90
C ALA A 106 -30.32 -4.54 -16.37
N GLN A 107 -29.25 -5.30 -16.66
CA GLN A 107 -28.94 -5.74 -18.02
C GLN A 107 -30.01 -6.71 -18.56
N GLN A 108 -30.41 -7.69 -17.75
CA GLN A 108 -31.46 -8.64 -18.14
C GLN A 108 -32.82 -7.95 -18.39
N GLU A 109 -33.18 -6.96 -17.57
CA GLU A 109 -34.39 -6.17 -17.80
C GLU A 109 -34.29 -5.33 -19.08
N THR A 110 -33.12 -4.70 -19.31
CA THR A 110 -32.84 -3.93 -20.53
C THR A 110 -32.96 -4.80 -21.78
N ASP A 111 -32.37 -6.00 -21.77
CA ASP A 111 -32.42 -6.93 -22.89
C ASP A 111 -33.86 -7.38 -23.18
N ARG A 112 -34.67 -7.63 -22.13
CA ARG A 112 -36.10 -7.96 -22.28
C ARG A 112 -36.90 -6.82 -22.90
N VAL A 113 -36.66 -5.59 -22.44
CA VAL A 113 -37.35 -4.39 -22.98
C VAL A 113 -36.95 -4.13 -24.43
N ASN A 114 -35.68 -4.34 -24.79
CA ASN A 114 -35.20 -4.24 -26.17
C ASN A 114 -35.86 -5.29 -27.07
N ALA A 115 -35.92 -6.56 -26.64
CA ALA A 115 -36.57 -7.62 -27.40
C ALA A 115 -38.08 -7.33 -27.61
N GLN A 116 -38.79 -6.89 -26.57
CA GLN A 116 -40.20 -6.50 -26.68
C GLN A 116 -40.43 -5.33 -27.63
N HIS A 117 -39.50 -4.36 -27.65
CA HIS A 117 -39.55 -3.23 -28.57
C HIS A 117 -39.33 -3.66 -30.02
N GLU A 118 -38.33 -4.51 -30.28
CA GLU A 118 -38.07 -5.07 -31.61
C GLU A 118 -39.26 -5.89 -32.12
N ASP A 119 -39.85 -6.75 -31.29
CA ASP A 119 -41.05 -7.52 -31.61
C ASP A 119 -42.23 -6.60 -31.95
N SER A 120 -42.49 -5.59 -31.11
CA SER A 120 -43.60 -4.64 -31.31
C SER A 120 -43.43 -3.83 -32.59
N ARG A 121 -42.20 -3.39 -32.89
CA ARG A 121 -41.85 -2.67 -34.12
C ARG A 121 -41.97 -3.54 -35.36
N TRP A 122 -41.56 -4.81 -35.27
CA TRP A 122 -41.68 -5.77 -36.36
C TRP A 122 -43.16 -6.06 -36.68
N VAL A 123 -43.97 -6.33 -35.66
CA VAL A 123 -45.42 -6.54 -35.83
C VAL A 123 -46.08 -5.30 -36.46
N ALA A 124 -45.80 -4.10 -35.95
CA ALA A 124 -46.36 -2.86 -36.51
C ALA A 124 -46.00 -2.66 -37.99
N THR A 125 -44.76 -2.98 -38.38
CA THR A 125 -44.29 -2.84 -39.77
C THR A 125 -44.87 -3.92 -40.69
N SER A 126 -45.05 -5.15 -40.19
CA SER A 126 -45.61 -6.29 -40.95
C SER A 126 -47.08 -6.11 -41.36
N VAL A 127 -47.85 -5.30 -40.62
CA VAL A 127 -49.26 -4.99 -40.94
C VAL A 127 -49.41 -4.19 -42.25
N LEU A 128 -48.33 -3.56 -42.72
CA LEU A 128 -48.26 -2.83 -43.99
C LEU A 128 -47.66 -3.64 -45.14
N ASP A 129 -47.63 -4.98 -45.03
CA ASP A 129 -47.14 -5.82 -46.11
C ASP A 129 -48.00 -5.65 -47.39
N GLU A 130 -47.44 -4.94 -48.37
CA GLU A 130 -48.06 -4.67 -49.66
C GLU A 130 -48.27 -5.94 -50.50
N THR A 131 -47.60 -7.04 -50.14
CA THR A 131 -47.65 -8.31 -50.88
C THR A 131 -48.86 -9.19 -50.54
N ALA A 132 -49.60 -8.84 -49.49
CA ALA A 132 -50.82 -9.54 -49.09
C ALA A 132 -51.91 -9.48 -50.17
N ASP A 133 -52.64 -10.58 -50.39
CA ASP A 133 -53.67 -10.67 -51.44
C ASP A 133 -54.90 -9.79 -51.20
N GLU A 134 -55.10 -9.36 -49.96
CA GLU A 134 -56.12 -8.40 -49.52
C GLU A 134 -55.59 -6.95 -49.44
N SER A 135 -54.36 -6.69 -49.91
CA SER A 135 -53.80 -5.33 -49.85
C SER A 135 -54.61 -4.36 -50.73
N PRO A 136 -54.91 -3.13 -50.26
CA PRO A 136 -55.66 -2.15 -51.05
C PRO A 136 -55.00 -1.82 -52.39
N LYS A 137 -53.67 -1.93 -52.47
CA LYS A 137 -52.88 -1.75 -53.68
C LYS A 137 -53.23 -2.81 -54.73
N ARG A 138 -53.25 -4.10 -54.37
CA ARG A 138 -53.68 -5.17 -55.29
C ARG A 138 -55.14 -5.05 -55.69
N GLN A 139 -56.03 -4.63 -54.79
CA GLN A 139 -57.44 -4.42 -55.11
C GLN A 139 -57.64 -3.29 -56.15
N PHE A 140 -56.95 -2.16 -55.98
CA PHE A 140 -56.96 -1.06 -56.95
C PHE A 140 -56.38 -1.48 -58.31
N GLU A 141 -55.23 -2.17 -58.32
CA GLU A 141 -54.58 -2.63 -59.55
C GLU A 141 -55.46 -3.60 -60.35
N ARG A 142 -56.16 -4.55 -59.71
CA ARG A 142 -57.10 -5.46 -60.39
C ARG A 142 -58.24 -4.71 -61.08
N VAL A 143 -58.86 -3.74 -60.39
CA VAL A 143 -59.97 -2.95 -60.94
C VAL A 143 -59.49 -2.08 -62.11
N ARG A 144 -58.34 -1.41 -61.96
CA ARG A 144 -57.74 -0.61 -63.03
C ARG A 144 -57.45 -1.44 -64.29
N GLN A 145 -56.80 -2.60 -64.14
CA GLN A 145 -56.49 -3.48 -65.27
C GLN A 145 -57.75 -3.98 -65.99
N SER A 146 -58.83 -4.27 -65.26
CA SER A 146 -60.10 -4.70 -65.86
C SER A 146 -60.77 -3.60 -66.69
N LEU A 147 -60.76 -2.34 -66.21
CA LEU A 147 -61.35 -1.20 -66.91
C LEU A 147 -60.54 -0.81 -68.15
N ASP A 148 -59.20 -0.79 -68.05
CA ASP A 148 -58.32 -0.44 -69.17
C ASP A 148 -58.46 -1.49 -70.31
N LYS A 149 -58.53 -2.78 -69.98
CA LYS A 149 -58.72 -3.86 -70.96
C LYS A 149 -60.06 -3.77 -71.69
N SER A 150 -61.16 -3.49 -70.99
CA SER A 150 -62.49 -3.35 -71.59
C SER A 150 -62.58 -2.13 -72.52
N LEU A 151 -61.87 -1.04 -72.20
CA LEU A 151 -61.82 0.16 -73.04
C LEU A 151 -61.11 -0.09 -74.37
N GLU A 152 -59.93 -0.73 -74.33
CA GLU A 152 -59.18 -1.10 -75.54
C GLU A 152 -60.00 -2.03 -76.44
N GLN A 153 -60.69 -3.01 -75.85
CA GLN A 153 -61.50 -3.96 -76.59
C GLN A 153 -62.67 -3.29 -77.33
N GLN A 154 -63.47 -2.46 -76.66
CA GLN A 154 -64.61 -1.79 -77.29
C GLN A 154 -64.18 -0.79 -78.38
N GLN A 155 -63.08 -0.06 -78.15
CA GLN A 155 -62.55 0.91 -79.11
C GLN A 155 -62.12 0.24 -80.43
N SER A 156 -61.47 -0.93 -80.34
CA SER A 156 -61.06 -1.70 -81.51
C SER A 156 -62.26 -2.17 -82.36
N GLN A 157 -63.36 -2.56 -81.70
CA GLN A 157 -64.57 -3.08 -82.35
C GLN A 157 -65.30 -1.98 -83.14
N ILE A 158 -65.49 -0.78 -82.58
CA ILE A 158 -66.11 0.35 -83.29
C ILE A 158 -65.27 0.82 -84.47
N ALA A 159 -63.95 0.97 -84.26
CA ALA A 159 -63.07 1.46 -85.31
C ALA A 159 -63.16 0.57 -86.55
N SER A 160 -63.21 -0.75 -86.37
CA SER A 160 -63.35 -1.71 -87.46
C SER A 160 -64.67 -1.59 -88.23
N LEU A 161 -65.80 -1.37 -87.52
CA LEU A 161 -67.12 -1.19 -88.13
C LEU A 161 -67.23 0.14 -88.88
N GLN A 162 -66.64 1.21 -88.33
CA GLN A 162 -66.58 2.52 -88.97
C GLN A 162 -65.80 2.48 -90.29
N THR A 163 -64.61 1.87 -90.30
CA THR A 163 -63.80 1.77 -91.53
C THR A 163 -64.56 1.05 -92.64
N GLN A 164 -65.23 -0.06 -92.33
CA GLN A 164 -65.98 -0.83 -93.32
C GLN A 164 -67.23 -0.10 -93.83
N LEU A 165 -67.91 0.65 -92.97
CA LEU A 165 -69.05 1.49 -93.37
C LEU A 165 -68.60 2.63 -94.31
N GLN A 166 -67.47 3.27 -94.01
CA GLN A 166 -66.89 4.35 -94.79
C GLN A 166 -66.50 3.88 -96.21
N GLU A 167 -65.83 2.73 -96.32
CA GLU A 167 -65.46 2.13 -97.62
C GLU A 167 -66.68 1.84 -98.51
N ILE A 168 -67.78 1.36 -97.91
CA ILE A 168 -69.03 1.10 -98.63
C ILE A 168 -69.63 2.41 -99.14
N ALA A 169 -69.65 3.45 -98.31
CA ALA A 169 -70.20 4.76 -98.63
C ALA A 169 -69.43 5.45 -99.78
N GLU A 170 -68.10 5.46 -99.71
CA GLU A 170 -67.22 6.09 -100.70
C GLU A 170 -67.31 5.43 -102.08
N SER A 171 -67.39 4.10 -102.13
CA SER A 171 -67.50 3.35 -103.40
C SER A 171 -68.76 3.67 -104.22
N ARG A 172 -69.75 4.36 -103.61
CA ARG A 172 -71.06 4.65 -104.21
C ARG A 172 -71.47 6.12 -104.15
N GLY A 173 -70.61 6.98 -103.60
CA GLY A 173 -70.90 8.40 -103.42
C GLY A 173 -72.04 8.68 -102.44
N TRP A 174 -72.24 7.82 -101.42
CA TRP A 174 -73.24 8.05 -100.37
C TRP A 174 -72.64 8.87 -99.22
N SER A 175 -73.38 9.86 -98.71
CA SER A 175 -72.98 10.58 -97.50
C SER A 175 -73.33 9.78 -96.25
N VAL A 176 -72.41 9.76 -95.30
CA VAL A 176 -72.59 9.18 -93.96
C VAL A 176 -72.89 10.35 -93.03
N ASP A 177 -74.16 10.78 -92.97
CA ASP A 177 -74.57 11.89 -92.10
C ASP A 177 -74.81 11.40 -90.67
N PRO A 178 -74.44 12.16 -89.62
CA PRO A 178 -74.67 11.74 -88.24
C PRO A 178 -76.16 11.56 -87.96
N LEU A 179 -76.53 10.34 -87.51
CA LEU A 179 -77.89 9.99 -87.14
C LEU A 179 -78.20 10.45 -85.72
N ARG A 180 -79.51 10.60 -85.41
CA ARG A 180 -79.94 10.95 -84.05
C ARG A 180 -79.53 9.86 -83.06
N PRO A 181 -79.20 10.23 -81.80
CA PRO A 181 -78.89 9.25 -80.77
C PRO A 181 -80.06 8.29 -80.55
N PRO A 182 -79.79 7.00 -80.26
CA PRO A 182 -80.83 6.06 -79.87
C PRO A 182 -81.45 6.44 -78.51
N GLU A 183 -82.75 6.20 -78.32
CA GLU A 183 -83.37 6.22 -76.99
C GLU A 183 -82.92 4.97 -76.21
N THR A 184 -82.37 5.14 -75.00
CA THR A 184 -81.83 4.06 -74.15
C THR A 184 -82.24 4.24 -72.69
N ASP A 185 -82.43 3.12 -71.98
CA ASP A 185 -82.69 3.05 -70.54
C ASP A 185 -81.41 2.72 -69.72
N ALA A 186 -80.25 2.53 -70.39
CA ALA A 186 -78.99 2.18 -69.75
C ALA A 186 -78.44 3.33 -68.88
N ASN A 187 -78.08 3.00 -67.62
CA ASN A 187 -77.61 3.99 -66.63
C ASN A 187 -76.30 3.61 -65.91
N ASP A 188 -75.76 2.40 -66.13
CA ASP A 188 -74.54 1.93 -65.48
C ASP A 188 -73.52 1.33 -66.47
N LEU A 189 -72.28 1.13 -65.99
CA LEU A 189 -71.15 0.64 -66.79
C LEU A 189 -71.42 -0.73 -67.42
N GLU A 190 -72.19 -1.59 -66.76
CA GLU A 190 -72.49 -2.95 -67.23
C GLU A 190 -73.60 -2.93 -68.28
N SER A 191 -74.65 -2.13 -68.07
CA SER A 191 -75.74 -1.93 -69.04
C SER A 191 -75.23 -1.26 -70.31
N PHE A 192 -74.39 -0.22 -70.21
CA PHE A 192 -73.78 0.41 -71.39
C PHE A 192 -72.86 -0.54 -72.17
N SER A 193 -72.14 -1.45 -71.49
CA SER A 193 -71.33 -2.48 -72.16
C SER A 193 -72.19 -3.54 -72.84
N THR A 194 -73.35 -3.86 -72.27
CA THR A 194 -74.28 -4.86 -72.81
C THR A 194 -74.99 -4.32 -74.05
N GLU A 195 -75.53 -3.10 -74.01
CA GLU A 195 -76.14 -2.48 -75.20
C GLU A 195 -75.11 -2.21 -76.32
N PHE A 196 -73.86 -1.91 -75.95
CA PHE A 196 -72.76 -1.81 -76.91
C PHE A 196 -72.49 -3.13 -77.64
N THR A 197 -72.45 -4.25 -76.91
CA THR A 197 -72.19 -5.57 -77.51
C THR A 197 -73.35 -6.04 -78.39
N GLU A 198 -74.59 -5.81 -77.97
CA GLU A 198 -75.79 -6.14 -78.78
C GLU A 198 -75.84 -5.33 -80.09
N THR A 199 -75.58 -4.02 -80.03
CA THR A 199 -75.60 -3.16 -81.23
C THR A 199 -74.44 -3.44 -82.18
N THR A 200 -73.25 -3.77 -81.67
CA THR A 200 -72.12 -4.16 -82.50
C THR A 200 -72.32 -5.52 -83.18
N GLU A 201 -72.92 -6.51 -82.51
CA GLU A 201 -73.28 -7.78 -83.14
C GLU A 201 -74.35 -7.61 -84.22
N ALA A 202 -75.37 -6.78 -83.95
CA ALA A 202 -76.40 -6.44 -84.93
C ALA A 202 -75.81 -5.75 -86.17
N ALA A 203 -74.85 -4.83 -85.98
CA ALA A 203 -74.13 -4.17 -87.07
C ALA A 203 -73.31 -5.16 -87.92
N HIS A 204 -72.56 -6.07 -87.29
CA HIS A 204 -71.78 -7.10 -88.01
C HIS A 204 -72.68 -8.02 -88.85
N ASN A 205 -73.80 -8.49 -88.29
CA ASN A 205 -74.74 -9.37 -88.98
C ASN A 205 -75.35 -8.68 -90.22
N ARG A 206 -75.67 -7.39 -90.12
CA ARG A 206 -76.20 -6.59 -91.24
C ARG A 206 -75.13 -6.32 -92.30
N LEU A 207 -73.89 -6.07 -91.90
CA LEU A 207 -72.77 -5.90 -92.83
C LEU A 207 -72.52 -7.19 -93.64
N ALA A 208 -72.56 -8.35 -92.99
CA ALA A 208 -72.45 -9.64 -93.64
C ALA A 208 -73.61 -9.91 -94.63
N ALA A 209 -74.84 -9.46 -94.30
CA ALA A 209 -75.98 -9.53 -95.22
C ALA A 209 -75.81 -8.61 -96.44
N PHE A 210 -75.28 -7.39 -96.23
CA PHE A 210 -75.02 -6.42 -97.29
C PHE A 210 -74.01 -6.93 -98.33
N GLN A 211 -72.96 -7.63 -97.90
CA GLN A 211 -71.94 -8.19 -98.79
C GLN A 211 -72.45 -9.32 -99.71
N LYS A 212 -73.55 -10.01 -99.36
CA LYS A 212 -74.09 -11.14 -100.13
C LYS A 212 -74.93 -10.74 -101.35
N LEU A 213 -75.34 -9.47 -101.47
CA LEU A 213 -76.15 -8.99 -102.59
C LEU A 213 -75.32 -8.92 -103.90
N ARG A 214 -75.57 -9.85 -104.84
CA ARG A 214 -74.80 -9.97 -106.10
C ARG A 214 -75.35 -9.19 -107.29
N LEU A 215 -76.67 -9.02 -107.41
CA LEU A 215 -77.32 -8.25 -108.49
C LEU A 215 -76.74 -6.84 -108.71
N PRO A 216 -76.38 -6.08 -107.68
CA PRO A 216 -75.96 -4.69 -107.83
C PRO A 216 -74.55 -4.52 -108.41
N LYS A 217 -73.72 -5.57 -108.38
CA LYS A 217 -72.36 -5.52 -108.95
C LYS A 217 -72.37 -5.45 -110.50
N LEU A 218 -73.50 -5.76 -111.13
CA LEU A 218 -73.69 -5.66 -112.59
C LEU A 218 -73.94 -4.23 -113.07
N PHE A 219 -74.35 -3.32 -112.18
CA PHE A 219 -74.67 -1.93 -112.48
C PHE A 219 -73.55 -0.94 -112.13
N VAL A 220 -72.39 -1.44 -111.71
CA VAL A 220 -71.21 -0.63 -111.40
C VAL A 220 -70.22 -0.68 -112.57
N GLY A 221 -69.97 0.49 -113.19
CA GLY A 221 -69.01 0.67 -114.29
C GLY A 221 -69.51 0.24 -115.67
N LEU A 222 -68.59 0.00 -116.62
CA LEU A 222 -68.85 -0.36 -118.03
C LEU A 222 -69.72 -1.62 -118.26
N ARG A 223 -70.08 -2.35 -117.20
CA ARG A 223 -70.88 -3.59 -117.26
C ARG A 223 -72.37 -3.35 -117.55
N SER A 224 -72.93 -2.22 -117.13
CA SER A 224 -74.33 -1.86 -117.44
C SER A 224 -74.54 -1.64 -118.94
N LEU A 225 -73.51 -1.11 -119.61
CA LEU A 225 -73.49 -0.83 -121.05
C LEU A 225 -73.48 -2.14 -121.87
N TRP A 226 -72.74 -3.15 -121.41
CA TRP A 226 -72.79 -4.51 -121.98
C TRP A 226 -74.17 -5.16 -121.82
N LEU A 227 -74.80 -5.00 -120.65
CA LEU A 227 -76.12 -5.56 -120.37
C LEU A 227 -77.19 -4.95 -121.32
N PHE A 228 -77.11 -3.64 -121.56
CA PHE A 228 -77.96 -2.94 -122.53
C PHE A 228 -77.78 -3.45 -123.98
N ILE A 229 -76.52 -3.64 -124.42
CA ILE A 229 -76.22 -4.14 -125.77
C ILE A 229 -76.79 -5.55 -125.98
N VAL A 230 -76.55 -6.45 -125.03
CA VAL A 230 -77.02 -7.85 -125.11
C VAL A 230 -78.55 -7.90 -125.18
N LEU A 231 -79.22 -7.11 -124.35
CA LEU A 231 -80.68 -7.09 -124.31
C LEU A 231 -81.29 -6.55 -125.61
N THR A 232 -80.65 -5.51 -126.18
CA THR A 232 -81.07 -4.91 -127.46
C THR A 232 -80.94 -5.91 -128.61
N ALA A 233 -79.85 -6.68 -128.67
CA ALA A 233 -79.67 -7.73 -129.68
C ALA A 233 -80.66 -8.89 -129.48
N ALA A 234 -80.86 -9.32 -128.23
CA ALA A 234 -81.75 -10.43 -127.90
C ALA A 234 -83.21 -10.16 -128.25
N ILE A 235 -83.67 -8.91 -128.17
CA ILE A 235 -85.03 -8.50 -128.54
C ILE A 235 -85.12 -8.16 -130.03
N GLY A 236 -84.13 -7.45 -130.58
CA GLY A 236 -84.20 -6.94 -131.95
C GLY A 236 -84.06 -7.98 -133.05
N ILE A 237 -83.22 -9.00 -132.87
CA ILE A 237 -83.02 -10.05 -133.87
C ILE A 237 -84.32 -10.86 -134.10
N PRO A 238 -85.03 -11.35 -133.06
CA PRO A 238 -86.30 -12.05 -133.24
C PRO A 238 -87.37 -11.17 -133.88
N VAL A 239 -87.49 -9.92 -133.44
CA VAL A 239 -88.51 -8.99 -133.96
C VAL A 239 -88.30 -8.74 -135.45
N TYR A 240 -87.06 -8.53 -135.89
CA TYR A 240 -86.74 -8.34 -137.30
C TYR A 240 -87.05 -9.58 -138.16
N LEU A 241 -86.79 -10.79 -137.66
CA LEU A 241 -86.97 -12.04 -138.41
C LEU A 241 -88.40 -12.56 -138.44
N LEU A 242 -89.18 -12.39 -137.38
CA LEU A 242 -90.50 -12.99 -137.25
C LEU A 242 -91.63 -12.07 -137.71
N VAL A 243 -91.44 -10.74 -137.67
CA VAL A 243 -92.49 -9.78 -138.02
C VAL A 243 -92.38 -9.45 -139.53
N PRO A 244 -93.44 -9.65 -140.34
CA PRO A 244 -93.44 -9.26 -141.74
C PRO A 244 -93.49 -7.73 -141.90
N PRO A 245 -92.77 -7.14 -142.86
CA PRO A 245 -92.67 -5.69 -143.05
C PRO A 245 -93.97 -5.03 -143.53
N SER A 246 -94.95 -5.82 -144.00
CA SER A 246 -96.27 -5.35 -144.44
C SER A 246 -97.20 -4.95 -143.28
N ILE A 247 -96.79 -5.13 -142.01
CA ILE A 247 -97.55 -4.65 -140.86
C ILE A 247 -97.36 -3.13 -140.75
N GLY A 248 -98.41 -2.38 -141.10
CA GLY A 248 -98.47 -0.92 -140.93
C GLY A 248 -98.05 -0.07 -142.13
N ASP A 249 -97.98 -0.64 -143.34
CA ASP A 249 -97.64 0.07 -144.61
C ASP A 249 -96.27 0.79 -144.61
N ILE A 250 -95.39 0.46 -143.64
CA ILE A 250 -94.13 1.17 -143.39
C ILE A 250 -93.09 0.89 -144.49
N ALA A 251 -93.07 -0.31 -145.08
CA ALA A 251 -92.22 -0.67 -146.22
C ALA A 251 -92.75 -1.90 -146.97
N LYS A 252 -92.56 -1.97 -148.30
CA LYS A 252 -93.02 -3.11 -149.12
C LYS A 252 -92.02 -4.27 -149.18
N GLU A 253 -90.75 -4.04 -148.83
CA GLU A 253 -89.70 -5.07 -148.83
C GLU A 253 -88.94 -5.12 -147.50
N ARG A 254 -88.46 -6.31 -147.13
CA ARG A 254 -87.87 -6.57 -145.81
C ARG A 254 -86.50 -5.94 -145.61
N MET A 255 -85.77 -5.70 -146.70
CA MET A 255 -84.46 -5.05 -146.70
C MET A 255 -84.52 -3.53 -146.88
N ASP A 256 -85.72 -2.94 -146.80
CA ASP A 256 -85.86 -1.48 -146.81
C ASP A 256 -85.16 -0.89 -145.56
N PRO A 257 -84.23 0.05 -145.72
CA PRO A 257 -83.51 0.67 -144.60
C PRO A 257 -84.45 1.20 -143.49
N ALA A 258 -85.65 1.66 -143.85
CA ALA A 258 -86.62 2.16 -142.89
C ALA A 258 -87.07 1.09 -141.87
N TRP A 259 -87.23 -0.18 -142.29
CA TRP A 259 -87.68 -1.27 -141.42
C TRP A 259 -86.58 -1.78 -140.46
N MET A 260 -85.33 -1.85 -140.93
CA MET A 260 -84.19 -2.21 -140.08
C MET A 260 -83.97 -1.17 -138.97
N ILE A 261 -84.09 0.12 -139.30
CA ILE A 261 -83.93 1.19 -138.32
C ILE A 261 -85.09 1.16 -137.31
N ALA A 262 -86.33 0.99 -137.76
CA ALA A 262 -87.50 0.95 -136.88
C ALA A 262 -87.42 -0.20 -135.85
N THR A 263 -87.02 -1.40 -136.29
CA THR A 263 -86.88 -2.56 -135.40
C THR A 263 -85.72 -2.37 -134.41
N PHE A 264 -84.56 -1.85 -134.84
CA PHE A 264 -83.45 -1.57 -133.93
C PHE A 264 -83.81 -0.51 -132.88
N VAL A 265 -84.44 0.59 -133.30
CA VAL A 265 -84.84 1.68 -132.40
C VAL A 265 -85.89 1.21 -131.39
N ALA A 266 -86.91 0.47 -131.83
CA ALA A 266 -87.92 -0.08 -130.93
C ALA A 266 -87.29 -1.04 -129.89
N SER A 267 -86.36 -1.89 -130.31
CA SER A 267 -85.65 -2.83 -129.44
C SER A 267 -84.75 -2.14 -128.43
N ALA A 268 -84.05 -1.08 -128.86
CA ALA A 268 -83.19 -0.27 -128.00
C ALA A 268 -84.01 0.48 -126.95
N VAL A 269 -85.18 1.01 -127.30
CA VAL A 269 -86.07 1.70 -126.34
C VAL A 269 -86.60 0.73 -125.28
N VAL A 270 -87.06 -0.45 -125.67
CA VAL A 270 -87.53 -1.48 -124.72
C VAL A 270 -86.39 -1.94 -123.81
N SER A 271 -85.19 -2.12 -124.37
CA SER A 271 -84.01 -2.51 -123.60
C SER A 271 -83.56 -1.43 -122.61
N ALA A 272 -83.62 -0.16 -123.01
CA ALA A 272 -83.32 0.97 -122.13
C ALA A 272 -84.33 1.02 -120.97
N LEU A 273 -85.61 0.79 -121.26
CA LEU A 273 -86.67 0.74 -120.24
C LEU A 273 -86.42 -0.41 -119.24
N LEU A 274 -86.08 -1.61 -119.74
CA LEU A 274 -85.85 -2.78 -118.88
C LEU A 274 -84.62 -2.60 -117.98
N VAL A 275 -83.52 -2.07 -118.52
CA VAL A 275 -82.30 -1.77 -117.75
C VAL A 275 -82.57 -0.70 -116.69
N THR A 276 -83.36 0.32 -117.03
CA THR A 276 -83.73 1.40 -116.09
C THR A 276 -84.60 0.88 -114.95
N VAL A 277 -85.60 0.04 -115.24
CA VAL A 277 -86.45 -0.61 -114.22
C VAL A 277 -85.64 -1.56 -113.33
N MET A 278 -84.69 -2.32 -113.89
CA MET A 278 -83.80 -3.16 -113.08
C MET A 278 -82.87 -2.35 -112.19
N TYR A 279 -82.35 -1.21 -112.65
CA TYR A 279 -81.49 -0.33 -111.86
C TYR A 279 -82.23 0.31 -110.68
N THR A 280 -83.47 0.77 -110.87
CA THR A 280 -84.26 1.41 -109.81
C THR A 280 -84.70 0.41 -108.73
N LEU A 281 -85.11 -0.80 -109.10
CA LEU A 281 -85.42 -1.88 -108.15
C LEU A 281 -84.17 -2.31 -107.36
N ALA A 282 -83.02 -2.39 -108.01
CA ALA A 282 -81.76 -2.69 -107.35
C ALA A 282 -81.33 -1.58 -106.38
N SER A 283 -81.45 -0.30 -106.76
CA SER A 283 -81.01 0.82 -105.90
C SER A 283 -81.92 1.03 -104.68
N MET A 284 -83.24 0.81 -104.81
CA MET A 284 -84.17 0.92 -103.67
C MET A 284 -83.91 -0.14 -102.59
N SER A 285 -83.59 -1.38 -102.97
CA SER A 285 -83.26 -2.45 -102.00
C SER A 285 -81.96 -2.19 -101.23
N GLN A 286 -81.03 -1.44 -101.83
CA GLN A 286 -79.72 -1.19 -101.24
C GLN A 286 -79.66 0.05 -100.36
N SER A 287 -80.47 1.07 -100.66
CA SER A 287 -80.57 2.26 -99.81
C SER A 287 -81.16 1.93 -98.43
N ASP A 288 -82.19 1.07 -98.37
CA ASP A 288 -82.78 0.63 -97.08
C ASP A 288 -81.83 -0.30 -96.29
N ALA A 289 -81.03 -1.12 -96.97
CA ALA A 289 -80.04 -1.97 -96.31
C ALA A 289 -78.86 -1.15 -95.74
N PHE A 290 -78.46 -0.06 -96.40
CA PHE A 290 -77.37 0.81 -95.96
C PHE A 290 -77.79 1.75 -94.82
N SER A 291 -78.98 2.35 -94.88
CA SER A 291 -79.49 3.23 -93.80
C SER A 291 -79.59 2.49 -92.47
N ARG A 292 -80.09 1.25 -92.49
CA ARG A 292 -80.21 0.39 -91.30
C ARG A 292 -78.89 -0.12 -90.76
N LEU A 293 -77.86 -0.23 -91.60
CA LEU A 293 -76.50 -0.57 -91.16
C LEU A 293 -75.84 0.64 -90.50
N HIS A 294 -75.99 1.81 -91.13
CA HIS A 294 -75.51 3.09 -90.62
C HIS A 294 -76.10 3.41 -89.23
N GLU A 295 -77.41 3.20 -89.05
CA GLU A 295 -78.11 3.38 -87.77
C GLU A 295 -77.57 2.52 -86.62
N GLN A 296 -77.17 1.28 -86.91
CA GLN A 296 -76.63 0.37 -85.90
C GLN A 296 -75.17 0.71 -85.55
N VAL A 297 -74.38 1.13 -86.53
CA VAL A 297 -73.00 1.57 -86.31
C VAL A 297 -72.96 2.88 -85.53
N SER A 298 -73.89 3.82 -85.78
CA SER A 298 -73.99 5.07 -84.99
C SER A 298 -74.48 4.81 -83.57
N SER A 299 -75.40 3.86 -83.37
CA SER A 299 -75.88 3.47 -82.04
C SER A 299 -74.74 2.84 -81.21
N ALA A 300 -73.95 1.96 -81.81
CA ALA A 300 -72.77 1.38 -81.16
C ALA A 300 -71.73 2.45 -80.74
N GLN A 301 -71.49 3.47 -81.58
CA GLN A 301 -70.60 4.59 -81.23
C GLN A 301 -71.08 5.36 -80.00
N PHE A 302 -72.38 5.66 -79.93
CA PHE A 302 -72.96 6.39 -78.80
C PHE A 302 -72.76 5.63 -77.48
N PHE A 303 -73.00 4.32 -77.47
CA PHE A 303 -72.85 3.51 -76.25
C PHE A 303 -71.40 3.43 -75.77
N HIS A 304 -70.43 3.33 -76.67
CA HIS A 304 -69.01 3.36 -76.30
C HIS A 304 -68.54 4.73 -75.79
N GLU A 305 -68.96 5.83 -76.40
CA GLU A 305 -68.62 7.16 -75.92
C GLU A 305 -69.14 7.40 -74.50
N ARG A 306 -70.36 6.94 -74.20
CA ARG A 306 -70.94 7.02 -72.84
C ARG A 306 -70.24 6.09 -71.86
N TRP A 307 -69.97 4.85 -72.26
CA TRP A 307 -69.27 3.87 -71.45
C TRP A 307 -67.85 4.34 -71.08
N SER A 308 -67.08 4.82 -72.06
CA SER A 308 -65.70 5.28 -71.86
C SER A 308 -65.60 6.48 -70.90
N GLN A 309 -66.54 7.43 -70.98
CA GLN A 309 -66.61 8.55 -70.03
C GLN A 309 -66.90 8.09 -68.59
N LEU A 310 -67.77 7.10 -68.42
CA LEU A 310 -68.08 6.53 -67.10
C LEU A 310 -66.92 5.69 -66.56
N ALA A 311 -66.24 4.92 -67.40
CA ALA A 311 -65.09 4.10 -67.02
C ALA A 311 -63.92 4.96 -66.52
N ILE A 312 -63.63 6.08 -67.20
CA ILE A 312 -62.59 7.03 -66.79
C ILE A 312 -62.94 7.67 -65.43
N LYS A 313 -64.21 8.05 -65.21
CA LYS A 313 -64.66 8.62 -63.93
C LYS A 313 -64.56 7.62 -62.79
N GLU A 314 -64.95 6.37 -63.01
CA GLU A 314 -64.87 5.31 -61.99
C GLU A 314 -63.40 5.00 -61.64
N ARG A 315 -62.50 4.98 -62.64
CA ARG A 315 -61.06 4.83 -62.41
C ARG A 315 -60.49 5.95 -61.53
N GLN A 316 -60.80 7.21 -61.82
CA GLN A 316 -60.32 8.36 -61.03
C GLN A 316 -60.87 8.35 -59.59
N ARG A 317 -62.12 7.91 -59.41
CA ARG A 317 -62.72 7.77 -58.09
C ARG A 317 -61.97 6.75 -57.23
N ARG A 318 -61.68 5.57 -57.80
CA ARG A 318 -60.97 4.49 -57.10
C ARG A 318 -59.52 4.84 -56.77
N GLU A 319 -58.85 5.64 -57.61
CA GLU A 319 -57.48 6.13 -57.35
C GLU A 319 -57.42 7.07 -56.14
N ARG A 320 -58.34 8.03 -56.04
CA ARG A 320 -58.42 8.93 -54.88
C ARG A 320 -58.79 8.20 -53.57
N GLU A 321 -59.66 7.20 -53.66
CA GLU A 321 -60.02 6.37 -52.51
C GLU A 321 -58.79 5.58 -52.00
N TYR A 322 -57.96 5.06 -52.92
CA TYR A 322 -56.70 4.38 -52.59
C TYR A 322 -55.67 5.31 -51.94
N GLU A 323 -55.38 6.48 -52.54
CA GLU A 323 -54.41 7.44 -52.00
C GLU A 323 -54.77 7.89 -50.58
N LYS A 324 -56.06 8.16 -50.34
CA LYS A 324 -56.54 8.56 -49.02
C LYS A 324 -56.38 7.43 -47.99
N GLN A 325 -56.66 6.19 -48.37
CA GLN A 325 -56.49 5.03 -47.49
C GLN A 325 -55.01 4.75 -47.18
N GLN A 326 -54.09 4.98 -48.12
CA GLN A 326 -52.66 4.82 -47.89
C GLN A 326 -52.11 5.85 -46.91
N LEU A 327 -52.38 7.14 -47.14
CA LEU A 327 -51.91 8.20 -46.25
C LEU A 327 -52.38 8.00 -44.81
N GLN A 328 -53.64 7.59 -44.61
CA GLN A 328 -54.17 7.32 -43.28
C GLN A 328 -53.46 6.16 -42.58
N ARG A 329 -53.07 5.11 -43.30
CA ARG A 329 -52.34 3.97 -42.71
C ARG A 329 -50.89 4.30 -42.41
N GLU A 330 -50.21 5.04 -43.28
CA GLU A 330 -48.83 5.50 -43.03
C GLU A 330 -48.78 6.41 -41.81
N GLU A 331 -49.73 7.33 -41.66
CA GLU A 331 -49.82 8.21 -40.49
C GLU A 331 -50.13 7.43 -39.21
N GLN A 332 -51.04 6.45 -39.27
CA GLN A 332 -51.32 5.56 -38.14
C GLN A 332 -50.09 4.74 -37.72
N LEU A 333 -49.34 4.19 -38.68
CA LEU A 333 -48.09 3.48 -38.40
C LEU A 333 -47.07 4.40 -37.72
N ARG A 334 -46.85 5.60 -38.28
CA ARG A 334 -45.87 6.55 -37.73
C ARG A 334 -46.20 6.88 -36.28
N LEU A 335 -47.46 7.20 -35.98
CA LEU A 335 -47.91 7.49 -34.61
C LEU A 335 -47.75 6.29 -33.67
N GLN A 336 -47.93 5.06 -34.16
CA GLN A 336 -47.69 3.87 -33.34
C GLN A 336 -46.21 3.64 -33.08
N LEU A 337 -45.34 3.79 -34.09
CA LEU A 337 -43.89 3.67 -33.94
C LEU A 337 -43.33 4.72 -32.99
N GLU A 338 -43.77 5.98 -33.09
CA GLU A 338 -43.38 7.04 -32.15
C GLU A 338 -43.81 6.73 -30.70
N ARG A 339 -45.01 6.15 -30.51
CA ARG A 339 -45.47 5.73 -29.18
C ARG A 339 -44.65 4.56 -28.62
N PHE A 340 -44.30 3.57 -29.45
CA PHE A 340 -43.45 2.46 -29.03
C PHE A 340 -42.05 2.95 -28.65
N GLU A 341 -41.45 3.81 -29.46
CA GLU A 341 -40.13 4.40 -29.21
C GLU A 341 -40.13 5.24 -27.92
N ALA A 342 -41.15 6.10 -27.72
CA ALA A 342 -41.26 6.92 -26.52
C ALA A 342 -41.46 6.07 -25.25
N THR A 343 -42.23 4.98 -25.34
CA THR A 343 -42.44 4.05 -24.22
C THR A 343 -41.15 3.29 -23.91
N HIS A 344 -40.45 2.80 -24.94
CA HIS A 344 -39.16 2.11 -24.81
C HIS A 344 -38.10 2.99 -24.14
N GLN A 345 -37.91 4.22 -24.62
CA GLN A 345 -36.95 5.17 -24.04
C GLN A 345 -37.27 5.50 -22.59
N ARG A 346 -38.56 5.69 -22.26
CA ARG A 346 -39.00 5.93 -20.88
C ARG A 346 -38.67 4.75 -19.98
N THR A 347 -39.01 3.53 -20.39
CA THR A 347 -38.74 2.33 -19.59
C THR A 347 -37.24 2.11 -19.39
N LEU A 348 -36.40 2.35 -20.41
CA LEU A 348 -34.95 2.30 -20.27
C LEU A 348 -34.42 3.34 -19.28
N ALA A 349 -34.93 4.57 -19.34
CA ALA A 349 -34.55 5.62 -18.39
C ALA A 349 -34.94 5.27 -16.94
N GLU A 350 -36.14 4.71 -16.73
CA GLU A 350 -36.60 4.25 -15.42
C GLU A 350 -35.74 3.10 -14.86
N ILE A 351 -35.30 2.16 -15.71
CA ILE A 351 -34.35 1.09 -15.32
C ILE A 351 -32.99 1.70 -14.94
N ASP A 352 -32.48 2.65 -15.72
CA ASP A 352 -31.18 3.26 -15.46
C ASP A 352 -31.17 4.12 -14.18
N GLU A 353 -32.24 4.88 -13.94
CA GLU A 353 -32.41 5.67 -12.72
C GLU A 353 -32.44 4.76 -11.48
N ARG A 354 -33.21 3.66 -11.53
CA ARG A 354 -33.27 2.68 -10.43
C ARG A 354 -31.92 2.02 -10.19
N ARG A 355 -31.23 1.59 -11.27
CA ARG A 355 -29.88 1.01 -11.21
C ARG A 355 -28.91 1.98 -10.53
N GLN A 356 -28.94 3.26 -10.91
CA GLN A 356 -28.04 4.27 -10.34
C GLN A 356 -28.37 4.59 -8.88
N ALA A 357 -29.66 4.64 -8.52
CA ALA A 357 -30.12 4.81 -7.15
C ALA A 357 -29.63 3.64 -6.26
N GLU A 358 -29.78 2.39 -6.69
CA GLU A 358 -29.29 1.23 -5.94
C GLU A 358 -27.77 1.20 -5.82
N ILE A 359 -27.03 1.46 -6.91
CA ILE A 359 -25.57 1.55 -6.88
C ILE A 359 -25.10 2.63 -5.90
N SER A 360 -25.74 3.81 -5.90
CA SER A 360 -25.39 4.91 -4.99
C SER A 360 -25.71 4.59 -3.53
N LYS A 361 -26.81 3.87 -3.27
CA LYS A 361 -27.16 3.38 -1.93
C LYS A 361 -26.09 2.42 -1.41
N PHE A 362 -25.74 1.40 -2.19
CA PHE A 362 -24.72 0.42 -1.79
C PHE A 362 -23.32 1.03 -1.67
N SER A 363 -22.96 2.00 -2.53
CA SER A 363 -21.65 2.68 -2.43
C SER A 363 -21.56 3.59 -1.20
N THR A 364 -22.66 4.23 -0.81
CA THR A 364 -22.75 5.02 0.43
C THR A 364 -22.61 4.11 1.64
N GLU A 365 -23.31 2.98 1.65
CA GLU A 365 -23.21 1.98 2.73
C GLU A 365 -21.80 1.40 2.84
N TYR A 366 -21.19 1.00 1.72
CA TYR A 366 -19.80 0.54 1.66
C TYR A 366 -18.83 1.58 2.24
N THR A 367 -18.97 2.84 1.85
CA THR A 367 -18.13 3.94 2.34
C THR A 367 -18.31 4.14 3.85
N SER A 368 -19.56 4.07 4.34
CA SER A 368 -19.84 4.22 5.77
C SER A 368 -19.27 3.05 6.59
N ARG A 369 -19.44 1.80 6.15
CA ARG A 369 -18.88 0.62 6.82
C ARG A 369 -17.35 0.64 6.81
N THR A 370 -16.74 0.99 5.68
CA THR A 370 -15.27 1.10 5.56
C THR A 370 -14.73 2.17 6.51
N LYS A 371 -15.37 3.34 6.60
CA LYS A 371 -14.99 4.38 7.56
C LYS A 371 -15.11 3.92 9.01
N ALA A 372 -16.16 3.15 9.34
CA ALA A 372 -16.33 2.61 10.69
C ALA A 372 -15.20 1.64 11.05
N ILE A 373 -14.88 0.71 10.16
CA ILE A 373 -13.77 -0.27 10.31
C ILE A 373 -12.41 0.45 10.43
N ASP A 374 -12.15 1.45 9.57
CA ASP A 374 -10.92 2.24 9.62
C ASP A 374 -10.82 3.06 10.92
N ALA A 375 -11.93 3.62 11.41
CA ALA A 375 -11.98 4.36 12.67
C ALA A 375 -11.73 3.44 13.88
N GLU A 376 -12.36 2.26 13.89
CA GLU A 376 -12.15 1.25 14.94
C GLU A 376 -10.68 0.82 15.02
N ARG A 377 -10.04 0.54 13.87
CA ARG A 377 -8.60 0.26 13.80
C ARG A 377 -7.77 1.37 14.45
N VAL A 378 -8.03 2.63 14.11
CA VAL A 378 -7.29 3.77 14.68
C VAL A 378 -7.48 3.85 16.19
N THR A 379 -8.70 3.63 16.69
CA THR A 379 -8.97 3.61 18.14
C THR A 379 -8.26 2.46 18.85
N LEU A 380 -8.30 1.25 18.29
CA LEU A 380 -7.63 0.08 18.87
C LEU A 380 -6.11 0.23 18.89
N LEU A 381 -5.51 0.71 17.79
CA LEU A 381 -4.08 0.98 17.74
C LEU A 381 -3.68 2.08 18.72
N ALA A 382 -4.44 3.18 18.80
CA ALA A 382 -4.16 4.25 19.77
C ALA A 382 -4.25 3.77 21.23
N ALA A 383 -5.22 2.90 21.54
CA ALA A 383 -5.35 2.31 22.88
C ALA A 383 -4.16 1.40 23.23
N ILE A 384 -3.71 0.58 22.27
CA ILE A 384 -2.51 -0.25 22.44
C ILE A 384 -1.26 0.60 22.61
N ASP A 385 -1.11 1.67 21.83
CA ASP A 385 0.07 2.54 21.90
C ASP A 385 0.17 3.26 23.26
N GLU A 386 -0.95 3.69 23.83
CA GLU A 386 -0.97 4.27 25.17
C GLU A 386 -0.73 3.20 26.25
N GLU A 387 -1.31 2.00 26.13
CA GLU A 387 -1.05 0.87 27.04
C GLU A 387 0.44 0.47 27.04
N GLU A 388 1.08 0.40 25.87
CA GLU A 388 2.51 0.11 25.72
C GLU A 388 3.35 1.19 26.41
N LYS A 389 3.02 2.45 26.19
CA LYS A 389 3.72 3.58 26.80
C LYS A 389 3.60 3.57 28.32
N GLU A 390 2.42 3.30 28.87
CA GLU A 390 2.20 3.18 30.30
C GLU A 390 2.99 2.00 30.91
N GLN A 391 2.93 0.82 30.29
CA GLN A 391 3.63 -0.36 30.80
C GLN A 391 5.16 -0.23 30.68
N LEU A 392 5.68 0.35 29.60
CA LEU A 392 7.11 0.64 29.47
C LEU A 392 7.57 1.70 30.47
N ALA A 393 6.75 2.71 30.74
CA ALA A 393 7.07 3.74 31.74
C ALA A 393 7.12 3.15 33.16
N GLU A 394 6.16 2.30 33.52
CA GLU A 394 6.14 1.60 34.81
C GLU A 394 7.32 0.63 34.94
N LEU A 395 7.59 -0.17 33.90
CA LEU A 395 8.75 -1.06 33.86
C LEU A 395 10.04 -0.27 34.06
N LYS A 396 10.24 0.82 33.31
CA LYS A 396 11.41 1.69 33.42
C LYS A 396 11.54 2.27 34.83
N ARG A 397 10.46 2.75 35.43
CA ARG A 397 10.46 3.30 36.79
C ARG A 397 10.85 2.25 37.82
N SER A 398 10.30 1.04 37.73
CA SER A 398 10.62 -0.06 38.66
C SER A 398 12.10 -0.45 38.60
N PHE A 399 12.68 -0.51 37.40
CA PHE A 399 14.11 -0.79 37.20
C PHE A 399 15.00 0.38 37.59
N GLU A 400 14.58 1.62 37.38
CA GLU A 400 15.31 2.80 37.88
C GLU A 400 15.37 2.81 39.40
N ASP A 401 14.26 2.50 40.07
CA ASP A 401 14.22 2.37 41.53
C ASP A 401 15.10 1.21 42.03
N GLU A 402 15.05 0.03 41.39
CA GLU A 402 15.92 -1.09 41.74
C GLU A 402 17.40 -0.73 41.52
N ARG A 403 17.75 -0.15 40.37
CA ARG A 403 19.12 0.30 40.05
C ARG A 403 19.63 1.32 41.07
N ASN A 404 18.80 2.31 41.42
CA ASN A 404 19.18 3.33 42.40
C ASN A 404 19.41 2.72 43.78
N ARG A 405 18.60 1.73 44.20
CA ARG A 405 18.83 1.00 45.45
C ARG A 405 20.15 0.23 45.41
N ARG A 406 20.43 -0.50 44.33
CA ARG A 406 21.69 -1.25 44.19
C ARG A 406 22.92 -0.33 44.11
N GLN A 407 22.80 0.81 43.45
CA GLN A 407 23.86 1.83 43.42
C GLN A 407 24.11 2.40 44.82
N MET A 408 23.05 2.68 45.59
CA MET A 408 23.17 3.12 46.98
C MET A 408 23.88 2.07 47.85
N ASP A 409 23.54 0.78 47.69
CA ASP A 409 24.20 -0.32 48.40
C ASP A 409 25.72 -0.36 48.07
N LEU A 410 26.07 -0.19 46.78
CA LEU A 410 27.46 -0.13 46.31
C LEU A 410 28.23 1.07 46.89
N ASP A 411 27.63 2.26 46.81
CA ASP A 411 28.23 3.50 47.31
C ASP A 411 28.43 3.44 48.82
N LEU A 412 27.46 2.85 49.54
CA LEU A 412 27.54 2.64 50.99
C LEU A 412 28.65 1.64 51.34
N HIS A 413 28.78 0.54 50.60
CA HIS A 413 29.87 -0.42 50.80
C HIS A 413 31.24 0.21 50.59
N ILE A 414 31.43 0.93 49.48
CA ILE A 414 32.67 1.66 49.18
C ILE A 414 32.97 2.70 50.27
N GLY A 415 31.94 3.45 50.70
CA GLY A 415 32.05 4.43 51.76
C GLY A 415 32.50 3.81 53.09
N ASN A 416 31.87 2.71 53.50
CA ASN A 416 32.20 1.99 54.72
C ASN A 416 33.61 1.41 54.67
N ARG A 417 33.99 0.75 53.57
CA ARG A 417 35.35 0.20 53.39
C ARG A 417 36.43 1.28 53.47
N ARG A 418 36.19 2.46 52.88
CA ARG A 418 37.10 3.61 53.01
C ARG A 418 37.20 4.14 54.44
N LEU A 419 36.08 4.19 55.16
CA LEU A 419 36.05 4.62 56.55
C LEU A 419 36.82 3.63 57.45
N GLU A 420 36.56 2.34 57.30
CA GLU A 420 37.27 1.27 58.00
C GLU A 420 38.77 1.33 57.75
N GLN A 421 39.18 1.47 56.48
CA GLN A 421 40.59 1.61 56.11
C GLN A 421 41.23 2.82 56.78
N LYS A 422 40.55 3.97 56.76
CA LYS A 422 41.04 5.20 57.40
C LYS A 422 41.18 5.03 58.91
N GLN A 423 40.18 4.44 59.58
CA GLN A 423 40.22 4.20 61.03
C GLN A 423 41.34 3.22 61.42
N ALA A 424 41.49 2.12 60.68
CA ALA A 424 42.57 1.17 60.90
C ALA A 424 43.95 1.82 60.72
N TRP A 425 44.10 2.69 59.71
CA TRP A 425 45.34 3.45 59.47
C TRP A 425 45.64 4.46 60.59
N GLU A 426 44.64 5.22 61.03
CA GLU A 426 44.77 6.17 62.14
C GLU A 426 45.14 5.46 63.45
N GLN A 427 44.53 4.31 63.72
CA GLN A 427 44.84 3.49 64.90
C GLN A 427 46.27 2.94 64.83
N LEU A 428 46.70 2.38 63.69
CA LEU A 428 48.06 1.89 63.49
C LEU A 428 49.09 3.00 63.71
N THR A 429 48.87 4.15 63.06
CA THR A 429 49.79 5.30 63.10
C THR A 429 49.88 5.91 64.49
N SER A 430 48.74 6.11 65.15
CA SER A 430 48.71 6.69 66.51
C SER A 430 49.32 5.76 67.55
N THR A 431 49.05 4.46 67.47
CA THR A 431 49.63 3.46 68.37
C THR A 431 51.16 3.41 68.21
N TRP A 432 51.65 3.31 66.98
CA TRP A 432 53.09 3.26 66.71
C TRP A 432 53.81 4.54 67.14
N THR A 433 53.28 5.70 66.75
CA THR A 433 53.87 7.00 67.12
C THR A 433 53.84 7.20 68.63
N GLY A 434 52.75 6.80 69.30
CA GLY A 434 52.64 6.85 70.75
C GLY A 434 53.68 5.99 71.46
N ASN A 435 53.88 4.75 71.00
CA ASN A 435 54.89 3.83 71.55
C ASN A 435 56.32 4.38 71.36
N LEU A 436 56.65 4.87 70.17
CA LEU A 436 57.95 5.50 69.91
C LEU A 436 58.18 6.76 70.76
N HIS A 437 57.20 7.64 70.87
CA HIS A 437 57.29 8.84 71.71
C HIS A 437 57.42 8.50 73.20
N ALA A 438 56.74 7.46 73.68
CA ALA A 438 56.88 7.01 75.06
C ALA A 438 58.29 6.49 75.34
N PHE A 439 58.88 5.75 74.41
CA PHE A 439 60.27 5.30 74.51
C PHE A 439 61.25 6.48 74.43
N ASP A 440 61.09 7.39 73.47
CA ASP A 440 61.91 8.60 73.35
C ASP A 440 61.86 9.48 74.60
N ALA A 441 60.66 9.68 75.17
CA ALA A 441 60.48 10.43 76.40
C ALA A 441 61.24 9.77 77.58
N TYR A 442 61.20 8.44 77.70
CA TYR A 442 61.98 7.71 78.69
C TYR A 442 63.49 7.90 78.49
N VAL A 443 63.97 7.82 77.25
CA VAL A 443 65.39 8.01 76.91
C VAL A 443 65.83 9.43 77.25
N ASN A 444 65.07 10.44 76.84
CA ASN A 444 65.36 11.85 77.10
C ASN A 444 65.34 12.17 78.60
N GLN A 445 64.36 11.63 79.35
CA GLN A 445 64.33 11.77 80.81
C GLN A 445 65.54 11.11 81.47
N SER A 446 65.96 9.94 81.00
CA SER A 446 67.14 9.24 81.52
C SER A 446 68.43 10.00 81.22
N ARG A 447 68.55 10.58 80.02
CA ARG A 447 69.67 11.47 79.65
C ARG A 447 69.72 12.75 80.48
N GLN A 448 68.57 13.37 80.74
CA GLN A 448 68.51 14.58 81.57
C GLN A 448 68.96 14.27 83.01
N ARG A 449 68.44 13.19 83.61
CA ARG A 449 68.86 12.74 84.95
C ARG A 449 70.34 12.43 85.02
N ASP A 450 70.88 11.80 83.98
CA ASP A 450 72.31 11.54 83.89
C ASP A 450 73.13 12.83 83.83
N ALA A 451 72.73 13.81 83.00
CA ALA A 451 73.43 15.09 82.87
C ALA A 451 73.39 15.94 84.16
N GLU A 452 72.30 15.89 84.93
CA GLU A 452 72.18 16.58 86.22
C GLU A 452 73.09 15.96 87.30
N ARG A 453 73.28 14.63 87.24
CA ARG A 453 73.99 13.89 88.29
C ARG A 453 75.45 13.65 87.94
N ASN A 454 75.82 13.58 86.67
CA ASN A 454 77.15 13.20 86.21
C ASN A 454 77.79 14.32 85.36
N LEU A 455 78.98 14.74 85.78
CA LEU A 455 79.77 15.75 85.07
C LEU A 455 80.37 15.17 83.78
N THR A 456 80.56 15.98 82.75
CA THR A 456 81.34 15.57 81.57
C THR A 456 82.83 15.42 81.92
N TRP A 457 83.60 14.73 81.08
CA TRP A 457 85.05 14.62 81.29
C TRP A 457 85.76 15.98 81.28
N SER A 458 85.29 16.92 80.45
CA SER A 458 85.80 18.29 80.43
C SER A 458 85.48 19.06 81.72
N GLN A 459 84.30 18.87 82.32
CA GLN A 459 83.94 19.47 83.60
C GLN A 459 84.74 18.87 84.77
N LEU A 460 84.97 17.55 84.75
CA LEU A 460 85.80 16.86 85.76
C LEU A 460 87.26 17.31 85.73
N ALA A 461 87.80 17.62 84.55
CA ALA A 461 89.16 18.11 84.39
C ALA A 461 89.31 19.62 84.68
N GLY A 462 88.20 20.33 84.89
CA GLY A 462 88.18 21.78 85.12
C GLY A 462 88.52 22.16 86.57
N PRO A 463 88.90 23.43 86.81
CA PRO A 463 89.22 23.92 88.16
C PRO A 463 88.01 24.02 89.09
N GLU A 464 86.79 23.90 88.56
CA GLU A 464 85.54 24.00 89.31
C GLU A 464 85.07 22.67 89.92
N TRP A 465 85.75 21.56 89.63
CA TRP A 465 85.43 20.28 90.25
C TRP A 465 85.75 20.32 91.75
N THR A 466 84.79 19.87 92.55
CA THR A 466 84.95 19.73 94.01
C THR A 466 84.71 18.27 94.41
N PRO A 467 85.47 17.73 95.38
CA PRO A 467 85.28 16.36 95.83
C PRO A 467 83.87 16.13 96.40
N PRO A 468 83.17 15.06 96.00
CA PRO A 468 81.84 14.76 96.49
C PRO A 468 81.87 14.36 97.96
N THR A 469 80.81 14.69 98.70
CA THR A 469 80.68 14.36 100.14
C THR A 469 79.78 13.16 100.41
N ALA A 470 78.94 12.77 99.45
CA ALA A 470 78.03 11.63 99.53
C ALA A 470 78.42 10.53 98.55
N ILE A 471 78.11 9.28 98.91
CA ILE A 471 78.24 8.13 98.00
C ILE A 471 77.12 8.24 96.95
N PRO A 472 77.43 8.20 95.64
CA PRO A 472 76.44 8.27 94.59
C PRO A 472 75.64 6.96 94.51
N GLU A 473 74.39 7.07 94.08
CA GLU A 473 73.47 5.94 93.89
C GLU A 473 73.76 5.12 92.61
N GLY A 474 74.73 5.57 91.80
CA GLY A 474 75.16 4.89 90.60
C GLY A 474 76.37 5.55 89.96
N ILE A 475 77.11 4.74 89.19
CA ILE A 475 78.32 5.16 88.47
C ILE A 475 78.03 5.05 86.96
N ARG A 476 78.10 6.17 86.24
CA ARG A 476 77.99 6.17 84.77
C ARG A 476 79.21 5.46 84.18
N ILE A 477 78.99 4.43 83.38
CA ILE A 477 80.06 3.67 82.70
C ILE A 477 80.10 3.89 81.18
N GLY A 478 79.02 4.42 80.60
CA GLY A 478 78.94 4.69 79.16
C GLY A 478 77.55 5.09 78.71
N GLU A 479 77.24 4.79 77.46
CA GLU A 479 75.90 4.88 76.86
C GLU A 479 75.72 3.78 75.81
N TYR A 480 74.49 3.32 75.65
CA TYR A 480 74.08 2.44 74.55
C TYR A 480 73.49 3.28 73.42
N GLU A 481 73.96 3.05 72.20
CA GLU A 481 73.35 3.58 70.99
C GLU A 481 72.46 2.49 70.38
N VAL A 482 71.16 2.75 70.34
CA VAL A 482 70.16 1.83 69.81
C VAL A 482 69.61 2.43 68.52
N GLU A 483 69.93 1.81 67.40
CA GLU A 483 69.39 2.19 66.10
C GLU A 483 68.18 1.33 65.77
N LEU A 484 67.05 1.98 65.49
CA LEU A 484 65.81 1.30 65.13
C LEU A 484 65.99 0.42 63.87
N ALA A 485 66.89 0.82 62.96
CA ALA A 485 67.23 0.06 61.75
C ALA A 485 67.95 -1.27 62.03
N GLN A 486 68.66 -1.37 63.16
CA GLN A 486 69.41 -2.56 63.54
C GLN A 486 68.54 -3.58 64.30
N LEU A 487 67.36 -3.17 64.76
CA LEU A 487 66.40 -4.06 65.40
C LEU A 487 65.64 -4.87 64.34
N PRO A 488 65.39 -6.18 64.57
CA PRO A 488 64.56 -6.99 63.69
C PRO A 488 63.19 -6.35 63.48
N HIS A 489 62.81 -6.11 62.21
CA HIS A 489 61.59 -5.41 61.82
C HIS A 489 61.43 -3.99 62.40
N GLY A 490 62.49 -3.38 62.93
CA GLY A 490 62.40 -2.09 63.60
C GLY A 490 61.94 -0.94 62.70
N MET A 491 62.26 -1.00 61.41
CA MET A 491 61.74 -0.04 60.41
C MET A 491 60.33 -0.43 59.93
N PRO A 492 59.37 0.52 59.87
CA PRO A 492 58.06 0.30 59.26
C PRO A 492 58.16 -0.09 57.79
N GLU A 493 57.34 -1.06 57.38
CA GLU A 493 57.25 -1.52 55.99
C GLU A 493 56.24 -0.68 55.19
N LEU A 494 55.20 -0.16 55.85
CA LEU A 494 54.21 0.71 55.22
C LEU A 494 54.69 2.16 55.14
N ASP A 495 54.60 2.74 53.95
CA ASP A 495 54.91 4.14 53.72
C ASP A 495 53.94 5.06 54.49
N GLY A 496 54.48 6.12 55.11
CA GLY A 496 53.71 7.09 55.89
C GLY A 496 53.73 6.88 57.40
N LEU A 497 54.25 5.75 57.90
CA LEU A 497 54.53 5.58 59.33
C LEU A 497 55.80 6.34 59.75
N THR A 498 55.75 6.92 60.95
CA THR A 498 56.88 7.63 61.57
C THR A 498 58.11 6.72 61.70
N LYS A 499 59.27 7.24 61.28
CA LYS A 499 60.59 6.59 61.40
C LYS A 499 61.53 7.34 62.35
N GLU A 500 61.03 8.42 62.96
CA GLU A 500 61.81 9.30 63.83
C GLU A 500 61.31 9.24 65.28
N PRO A 501 62.24 9.29 66.26
CA PRO A 501 63.69 9.27 66.09
C PRO A 501 64.20 7.87 65.69
N ALA A 502 65.20 7.84 64.79
CA ALA A 502 65.77 6.58 64.28
C ALA A 502 66.85 5.98 65.21
N THR A 503 67.40 6.79 66.12
CA THR A 503 68.51 6.43 67.00
C THR A 503 68.27 6.96 68.41
N PHE A 504 68.47 6.10 69.41
CA PHE A 504 68.31 6.40 70.82
C PHE A 504 69.64 6.23 71.56
N ARG A 505 69.97 7.17 72.45
CA ARG A 505 71.20 7.11 73.27
C ARG A 505 70.86 6.99 74.75
N ILE A 506 71.07 5.82 75.32
CA ILE A 506 70.65 5.49 76.68
C ILE A 506 71.88 5.45 77.60
N PRO A 507 71.99 6.34 78.61
CA PRO A 507 73.10 6.30 79.55
C PRO A 507 73.16 4.97 80.31
N THR A 508 74.35 4.39 80.42
CA THR A 508 74.58 3.14 81.17
C THR A 508 75.06 3.49 82.57
N ILE A 509 74.23 3.23 83.57
CA ILE A 509 74.52 3.51 84.98
C ILE A 509 74.62 2.19 85.75
N LEU A 510 75.78 1.96 86.35
CA LEU A 510 76.02 0.84 87.25
C LEU A 510 75.46 1.17 88.64
N PRO A 511 74.49 0.41 89.18
CA PRO A 511 73.94 0.68 90.51
C PRO A 511 75.03 0.57 91.60
N PHE A 512 75.14 1.61 92.43
CA PHE A 512 76.18 1.69 93.47
C PHE A 512 75.57 2.27 94.76
N PRO A 513 75.89 1.78 95.96
CA PRO A 513 76.76 0.64 96.27
C PRO A 513 76.06 -0.74 96.21
N GLU A 514 74.78 -0.79 95.83
CA GLU A 514 73.96 -2.00 95.98
C GLU A 514 74.41 -3.19 95.13
N LYS A 515 74.69 -2.96 93.83
CA LYS A 515 75.06 -4.02 92.87
C LYS A 515 76.21 -3.57 91.94
N PRO A 516 77.42 -3.34 92.47
CA PRO A 516 78.52 -2.71 91.74
C PRO A 516 79.35 -3.70 90.89
N SER A 517 78.97 -4.98 90.82
CA SER A 517 79.67 -5.98 90.01
C SER A 517 79.46 -5.72 88.52
N LEU A 518 80.57 -5.63 87.78
CA LEU A 518 80.57 -5.42 86.33
C LEU A 518 81.31 -6.58 85.65
N LEU A 519 80.63 -7.26 84.73
CA LEU A 519 81.22 -8.24 83.83
C LEU A 519 81.18 -7.67 82.40
N LEU A 520 82.33 -7.61 81.74
CA LEU A 520 82.46 -7.14 80.37
C LEU A 520 82.81 -8.33 79.47
N GLU A 521 81.84 -8.76 78.66
CA GLU A 521 82.05 -9.76 77.63
C GLU A 521 82.23 -9.07 76.27
N THR A 522 83.33 -9.36 75.61
CA THR A 522 83.64 -8.78 74.30
C THR A 522 83.97 -9.86 73.28
N LYS A 523 83.73 -9.57 72.00
CA LYS A 523 84.01 -10.47 70.88
C LYS A 523 84.98 -9.79 69.91
N GLY A 524 85.80 -10.58 69.23
CA GLY A 524 86.70 -10.08 68.19
C GLY A 524 88.07 -9.61 68.70
N LYS A 525 88.94 -9.23 67.76
CA LYS A 525 90.37 -8.96 68.02
C LYS A 525 90.63 -7.73 68.91
N ASN A 526 89.72 -6.75 68.91
CA ASN A 526 89.85 -5.50 69.69
C ASN A 526 89.15 -5.56 71.05
N GLY A 527 88.37 -6.62 71.34
CA GLY A 527 87.47 -6.66 72.49
C GLY A 527 88.17 -6.52 73.84
N ARG A 528 89.40 -7.04 74.00
CA ARG A 528 90.19 -6.86 75.23
C ARG A 528 90.48 -5.38 75.49
N ARG A 529 90.90 -4.64 74.46
CA ARG A 529 91.23 -3.22 74.56
C ARG A 529 89.99 -2.41 74.93
N GLU A 530 88.87 -2.63 74.25
CA GLU A 530 87.60 -1.95 74.51
C GLU A 530 87.06 -2.22 75.92
N ALA A 531 87.18 -3.48 76.41
CA ALA A 531 86.81 -3.81 77.79
C ALA A 531 87.69 -3.11 78.83
N VAL A 532 89.00 -3.02 78.57
CA VAL A 532 89.93 -2.29 79.44
C VAL A 532 89.58 -0.80 79.47
N GLU A 533 89.31 -0.18 78.32
CA GLU A 533 88.91 1.24 78.23
C GLU A 533 87.61 1.50 79.02
N ALA A 534 86.60 0.63 78.90
CA ALA A 534 85.36 0.75 79.67
C ALA A 534 85.59 0.59 81.19
N MET A 535 86.45 -0.34 81.59
CA MET A 535 86.83 -0.52 82.99
C MET A 535 87.61 0.69 83.54
N GLN A 536 88.53 1.27 82.77
CA GLN A 536 89.22 2.51 83.13
C GLN A 536 88.23 3.67 83.32
N VAL A 537 87.24 3.81 82.43
CA VAL A 537 86.15 4.79 82.58
C VAL A 537 85.42 4.58 83.91
N ALA A 538 85.02 3.35 84.24
CA ALA A 538 84.34 3.06 85.49
C ALA A 538 85.19 3.44 86.72
N LEU A 539 86.48 3.10 86.71
CA LEU A 539 87.43 3.44 87.79
C LEU A 539 87.60 4.96 87.95
N LEU A 540 87.83 5.68 86.85
CA LEU A 540 87.95 7.15 86.87
C LEU A 540 86.66 7.82 87.36
N ARG A 541 85.50 7.27 87.01
CA ARG A 541 84.20 7.73 87.50
C ARG A 541 84.04 7.46 88.99
N MET A 542 84.48 6.31 89.49
CA MET A 542 84.48 6.03 90.93
C MET A 542 85.42 6.96 91.70
N LEU A 543 86.63 7.20 91.21
CA LEU A 543 87.60 8.12 91.82
C LEU A 543 87.09 9.56 91.92
N THR A 544 86.35 10.02 90.91
CA THR A 544 85.83 11.40 90.85
C THR A 544 84.47 11.57 91.54
N ARG A 545 83.75 10.47 91.81
CA ARG A 545 82.37 10.48 92.33
C ARG A 545 82.22 9.93 93.74
N LEU A 546 83.20 9.20 94.27
CA LEU A 546 83.18 8.76 95.65
C LEU A 546 83.87 9.77 96.57
N PRO A 547 83.41 9.93 97.83
CA PRO A 547 84.11 10.77 98.77
C PRO A 547 85.57 10.31 98.97
N PRO A 548 86.53 11.24 99.07
CA PRO A 548 87.93 10.89 99.33
C PRO A 548 88.07 9.91 100.51
N GLY A 549 88.92 8.89 100.36
CA GLY A 549 89.15 7.85 101.37
C GLY A 549 88.10 6.73 101.43
N LYS A 550 87.05 6.76 100.57
CA LYS A 550 86.02 5.71 100.50
C LYS A 550 86.24 4.65 99.41
N LEU A 551 87.31 4.76 98.64
CA LEU A 551 87.67 3.81 97.58
C LEU A 551 89.05 3.21 97.87
N ARG A 552 89.17 1.89 97.75
CA ARG A 552 90.44 1.16 97.75
C ARG A 552 90.46 0.25 96.53
N LEU A 553 91.55 0.28 95.78
CA LEU A 553 91.68 -0.46 94.54
C LEU A 553 92.65 -1.63 94.72
N THR A 554 92.23 -2.82 94.30
CA THR A 554 93.09 -3.99 94.11
C THR A 554 92.96 -4.41 92.65
N ILE A 555 94.05 -4.29 91.90
CA ILE A 555 94.07 -4.52 90.45
C ILE A 555 94.89 -5.77 90.16
N ILE A 556 94.28 -6.70 89.41
CA ILE A 556 94.88 -7.98 89.00
C ILE A 556 94.86 -8.02 87.47
N ASP A 557 96.03 -8.04 86.82
CA ASP A 557 96.16 -8.12 85.36
C ASP A 557 97.28 -9.11 84.94
N PRO A 558 97.00 -10.43 84.98
CA PRO A 558 98.00 -11.44 84.69
C PRO A 558 98.39 -11.54 83.20
N VAL A 559 97.61 -10.93 82.31
CA VAL A 559 97.81 -11.06 80.85
C VAL A 559 98.42 -9.80 80.25
N GLY A 560 98.02 -8.61 80.70
CA GLY A 560 98.57 -7.33 80.24
C GLY A 560 99.81 -6.91 81.02
N LEU A 561 100.30 -7.76 81.95
CA LEU A 561 101.48 -7.53 82.77
C LEU A 561 101.44 -6.18 83.52
N GLY A 562 100.24 -5.68 83.82
CA GLY A 562 100.01 -4.41 84.51
C GLY A 562 100.05 -3.15 83.62
N GLU A 563 100.37 -3.28 82.33
CA GLU A 563 100.38 -2.15 81.37
C GLU A 563 99.01 -1.45 81.31
N SER A 564 97.94 -2.24 81.35
CA SER A 564 96.55 -1.79 81.23
C SER A 564 96.13 -0.75 82.28
N PHE A 565 96.83 -0.65 83.42
CA PHE A 565 96.50 0.25 84.53
C PHE A 565 97.70 1.02 85.08
N ALA A 566 98.85 0.99 84.39
CA ALA A 566 100.09 1.60 84.86
C ALA A 566 99.92 3.09 85.22
N GLY A 567 99.09 3.83 84.48
CA GLY A 567 98.81 5.25 84.73
C GLY A 567 98.14 5.54 86.08
N LEU A 568 97.50 4.55 86.72
CA LEU A 568 96.90 4.70 88.05
C LEU A 568 97.93 4.56 89.17
N MET A 569 99.12 3.97 88.93
CA MET A 569 100.12 3.72 89.98
C MET A 569 100.60 5.00 90.68
N HIS A 570 100.56 6.14 89.99
CA HIS A 570 100.86 7.46 90.58
C HIS A 570 99.92 7.84 91.75
N LEU A 571 98.76 7.19 91.89
CA LEU A 571 97.88 7.39 93.05
C LEU A 571 98.46 6.77 94.33
N GLY A 572 99.24 5.69 94.21
CA GLY A 572 99.92 5.06 95.34
C GLY A 572 101.02 5.92 95.96
N ASP A 573 101.58 6.87 95.18
CA ASP A 573 102.56 7.85 95.67
C ASP A 573 101.93 8.86 96.66
N PHE A 574 100.62 9.07 96.59
CA PHE A 574 99.89 10.02 97.46
C PHE A 574 99.36 9.35 98.73
N ASP A 575 98.75 8.17 98.60
CA ASP A 575 98.27 7.36 99.73
C ASP A 575 98.37 5.87 99.38
N GLU A 576 99.28 5.15 100.06
CA GLU A 576 99.53 3.72 99.85
C GLU A 576 98.28 2.84 100.12
N LEU A 577 97.26 3.37 100.80
CA LEU A 577 95.99 2.66 101.03
C LEU A 577 95.01 2.75 99.85
N LEU A 578 95.21 3.67 98.89
CA LEU A 578 94.32 3.85 97.73
C LEU A 578 94.57 2.80 96.65
N ILE A 579 95.83 2.49 96.36
CA ILE A 579 96.26 1.39 95.50
C ILE A 579 97.31 0.61 96.28
N THR A 580 97.03 -0.67 96.58
CA THR A 580 98.05 -1.54 97.19
C THR A 580 99.31 -1.50 96.32
N SER A 581 100.48 -1.27 96.93
CA SER A 581 101.81 -0.96 96.36
C SER A 581 102.30 -1.63 95.06
N ARG A 582 101.53 -2.56 94.46
CA ARG A 582 101.75 -3.16 93.14
C ARG A 582 100.44 -3.55 92.45
N ILE A 583 100.42 -3.52 91.11
CA ILE A 583 99.46 -4.27 90.28
C ILE A 583 99.88 -5.74 90.27
N TRP A 584 98.95 -6.66 90.53
CA TRP A 584 99.25 -8.08 90.71
C TRP A 584 99.16 -8.82 89.38
N THR A 585 100.27 -9.40 88.93
CA THR A 585 100.40 -10.05 87.60
C THR A 585 100.73 -11.54 87.69
N GLU A 586 101.47 -11.97 88.71
CA GLU A 586 101.92 -13.36 88.87
C GLU A 586 100.96 -14.20 89.73
N MET A 587 100.67 -15.44 89.27
CA MET A 587 99.66 -16.32 89.88
C MET A 587 99.88 -16.58 91.38
N GLY A 588 101.11 -16.91 91.80
CA GLY A 588 101.41 -17.18 93.22
C GLY A 588 101.24 -15.96 94.13
N HIS A 589 101.49 -14.75 93.61
CA HIS A 589 101.26 -13.51 94.35
C HIS A 589 99.77 -13.15 94.44
N ILE A 590 99.01 -13.41 93.37
CA ILE A 590 97.57 -13.17 93.34
C ILE A 590 96.85 -14.07 94.38
N GLU A 591 97.18 -15.36 94.43
CA GLU A 591 96.57 -16.31 95.38
C GLU A 591 96.81 -15.91 96.83
N SER A 592 98.04 -15.50 97.17
CA SER A 592 98.37 -15.02 98.51
C SER A 592 97.57 -13.77 98.90
N ARG A 593 97.31 -12.86 97.96
CA ARG A 593 96.60 -11.61 98.24
C ARG A 593 95.09 -11.79 98.37
N LEU A 594 94.50 -12.72 97.62
CA LEU A 594 93.06 -13.02 97.75
C LEU A 594 92.73 -13.82 99.03
N ALA A 595 93.74 -14.43 99.66
CA ALA A 595 93.60 -15.15 100.93
C ALA A 595 93.72 -14.24 102.17
N GLU A 596 94.22 -13.01 102.00
CA GLU A 596 94.24 -11.93 103.00
C GLU A 596 92.92 -11.14 102.99
#